data_AF-A0A3P6LBF7-F1
#
_entry.id   AF-A0A3P6LBF7-F1
#
_cell.length_a   1.000
_cell.length_b   1.000
_cell.length_c   1.000
_cell.angle_alpha   90.00
_cell.angle_beta   90.00
_cell.angle_gamma   90.00
#
_symmetry.space_group_name_H-M   'P 1'
#
loop_
_entity.id
_entity.type
_entity.pdbx_description
1 polymer ?
#
loop_
_entity_poly.entity_id
_entity_poly.type
_entity_poly.pdbx_seq_one_letter_code
_entity_poly.pdbx_strand_id
1 'polypeptide(L)'
;MEANLEMEIVPQGLRVLIKDDQNRNMFERGSAQIMPFFKTLLVELAPVFDSLDNKIIITGHTDAMAYKNNIYNNWNLSGDRALSARRVLEEAGMPEDKVMQVSAMRTRCCWIPKIRKARATGALRLWC
;
A
#
# COMPACT_ATOMS: atom_id res chain seq x y z
N MET A 1 6.84 -9.00 -16.61
CA MET A 1 6.17 -8.73 -15.33
C MET A 1 6.47 -7.30 -14.98
N GLU A 2 5.55 -6.36 -15.18
CA GLU A 2 5.70 -5.01 -14.63
C GLU A 2 4.51 -4.77 -13.72
N ALA A 3 4.66 -5.12 -12.45
CA ALA A 3 3.88 -4.49 -11.39
C ALA A 3 4.53 -3.12 -11.15
N ASN A 4 3.75 -2.08 -10.84
CA ASN A 4 4.32 -0.77 -10.45
C ASN A 4 4.86 -0.85 -9.01
N LEU A 5 5.86 -1.71 -8.83
CA LEU A 5 6.62 -1.96 -7.63
C LEU A 5 7.92 -1.14 -7.74
N GLU A 6 8.05 -0.13 -6.91
CA GLU A 6 9.25 0.69 -6.80
C GLU A 6 9.91 0.39 -5.45
N MET A 7 11.20 0.12 -5.47
CA MET A 7 12.00 -0.11 -4.27
C MET A 7 13.08 0.96 -4.19
N GLU A 8 13.23 1.57 -3.03
CA GLU A 8 14.21 2.64 -2.79
C GLU A 8 14.79 2.50 -1.39
N ILE A 9 16.12 2.58 -1.30
CA ILE A 9 16.82 2.67 -0.02
C ILE A 9 16.73 4.11 0.46
N VAL A 10 16.17 4.31 1.65
CA VAL A 10 16.03 5.60 2.33
C VAL A 10 16.79 5.55 3.66
N PRO A 11 17.11 6.69 4.31
CA PRO A 11 17.85 6.68 5.57
C PRO A 11 17.19 5.85 6.69
N GLN A 12 15.87 5.66 6.62
CA GLN A 12 15.10 4.88 7.58
C GLN A 12 15.04 3.37 7.26
N GLY A 13 15.50 2.91 6.08
CA GLY A 13 15.42 1.51 5.67
C GLY A 13 15.08 1.32 4.19
N LEU A 14 14.43 0.19 3.87
CA LEU A 14 13.93 -0.12 2.53
C LEU A 14 12.49 0.35 2.38
N ARG A 15 12.26 1.21 1.39
CA ARG A 15 10.91 1.64 1.02
C ARG A 15 10.43 0.87 -0.19
N VAL A 16 9.33 0.14 -0.02
CA VAL A 16 8.61 -0.53 -1.09
C VAL A 16 7.32 0.23 -1.39
N LEU A 17 7.13 0.63 -2.63
CA LEU A 17 6.00 1.40 -3.10
C LEU A 17 5.26 0.64 -4.19
N ILE A 18 3.99 0.35 -3.95
CA ILE A 18 3.12 -0.35 -4.90
C ILE A 18 2.05 0.62 -5.38
N LYS A 19 1.96 0.82 -6.70
CA LYS A 19 1.02 1.75 -7.33
C LYS A 19 0.03 1.01 -8.23
N ASP A 20 -1.20 1.54 -8.30
CA ASP A 20 -2.16 1.15 -9.33
C ASP A 20 -1.69 1.65 -10.71
N ASP A 21 -1.99 0.88 -11.76
CA ASP A 21 -2.03 1.36 -13.15
C ASP A 21 -3.45 1.28 -13.72
N GLN A 22 -3.62 1.72 -14.97
CA GLN A 22 -4.92 1.76 -15.63
C GLN A 22 -5.55 0.39 -15.88
N ASN A 23 -4.75 -0.69 -15.90
CA ASN A 23 -5.19 -2.04 -16.22
C ASN A 23 -5.22 -2.97 -15.01
N ARG A 24 -4.56 -2.60 -13.90
CA ARG A 24 -4.39 -3.41 -12.70
C ARG A 24 -4.55 -2.54 -11.45
N ASN A 25 -5.77 -2.49 -10.92
CA ASN A 25 -6.08 -1.84 -9.65
C ASN A 25 -5.88 -2.82 -8.48
N MET A 26 -5.05 -2.49 -7.51
CA MET A 26 -4.81 -3.28 -6.29
C MET A 26 -6.07 -3.52 -5.48
N PHE A 27 -7.01 -2.58 -5.56
CA PHE A 27 -8.29 -2.63 -4.87
C PHE A 27 -9.43 -2.35 -5.82
N GLU A 28 -10.61 -2.88 -5.49
CA GLU A 28 -11.84 -2.45 -6.13
C GLU A 28 -12.03 -0.93 -5.99
N ARG A 29 -12.65 -0.31 -6.99
CA ARG A 29 -12.81 1.14 -7.04
C ARG A 29 -13.67 1.64 -5.87
N GLY A 30 -13.11 2.53 -5.06
CA GLY A 30 -13.79 3.08 -3.88
C GLY A 30 -13.93 2.09 -2.71
N SER A 31 -13.29 0.93 -2.80
CA SER A 31 -13.40 -0.14 -1.82
C SER A 31 -12.02 -0.52 -1.26
N ALA A 32 -12.02 -1.16 -0.09
CA ALA A 32 -10.85 -1.76 0.55
C ALA A 32 -10.73 -3.27 0.25
N GLN A 33 -11.56 -3.79 -0.66
CA GLN A 33 -11.47 -5.15 -1.18
C GLN A 33 -10.25 -5.28 -2.11
N ILE A 34 -9.34 -6.18 -1.76
CA ILE A 34 -8.11 -6.46 -2.51
C ILE A 34 -8.44 -7.29 -3.75
N MET A 35 -7.90 -6.88 -4.89
CA MET A 35 -8.03 -7.64 -6.14
C MET A 35 -7.12 -8.89 -6.10
N PRO A 36 -7.52 -10.01 -6.72
CA PRO A 36 -6.78 -11.28 -6.65
C PRO A 36 -5.30 -11.16 -7.01
N PHE A 37 -4.95 -10.39 -8.05
CA PHE A 37 -3.55 -10.23 -8.45
C PHE A 37 -2.70 -9.58 -7.35
N PHE A 38 -3.26 -8.61 -6.62
CA PHE A 38 -2.53 -7.90 -5.59
C PHE A 38 -2.40 -8.77 -4.34
N LYS A 39 -3.42 -9.59 -4.05
CA LYS A 39 -3.32 -10.64 -3.04
C LYS A 39 -2.14 -11.58 -3.33
N THR A 40 -2.04 -12.08 -4.56
CA THR A 40 -0.91 -12.95 -4.98
C THR A 40 0.44 -12.26 -4.79
N LEU A 41 0.57 -10.99 -5.19
CA LEU A 41 1.81 -10.24 -5.00
C LEU A 41 2.20 -10.12 -3.50
N LEU A 42 1.25 -9.81 -2.62
CA LEU A 42 1.53 -9.72 -1.18
C LEU A 42 1.92 -11.08 -0.59
N VAL A 43 1.28 -12.16 -1.03
CA VAL A 43 1.64 -13.52 -0.61
C VAL A 43 3.07 -13.87 -1.04
N GLU A 44 3.49 -13.49 -2.25
CA GLU A 44 4.86 -13.70 -2.73
C GLU A 44 5.89 -12.86 -1.97
N LEU A 45 5.50 -11.67 -1.51
CA LEU A 45 6.37 -10.77 -0.75
C LEU A 45 6.46 -11.11 0.75
N ALA A 46 5.45 -11.78 1.32
CA ALA A 46 5.42 -12.14 2.73
C ALA A 46 6.68 -12.87 3.24
N PRO A 47 7.19 -13.94 2.58
CA PRO A 47 8.42 -14.60 3.05
C PRO A 47 9.66 -13.70 2.92
N VAL A 48 9.70 -12.80 1.93
CA VAL A 48 10.80 -11.84 1.76
C VAL A 48 10.81 -10.88 2.95
N PHE A 49 9.66 -10.32 3.32
CA PHE A 49 9.55 -9.45 4.49
C PHE A 49 9.83 -10.18 5.80
N ASP A 50 9.45 -11.45 5.93
CA ASP A 50 9.73 -12.22 7.14
C ASP A 50 11.24 -12.51 7.33
N SER A 51 11.96 -12.74 6.23
CA SER A 51 13.41 -12.94 6.25
C SER A 51 14.22 -11.71 6.68
N LEU A 52 13.60 -10.54 6.75
CA LEU A 52 14.25 -9.30 7.19
C LEU A 52 13.99 -9.11 8.68
N ASP A 53 15.04 -8.79 9.45
CA ASP A 53 14.93 -8.59 10.91
C ASP A 53 14.18 -7.30 11.29
N ASN A 54 13.94 -6.42 10.32
CA ASN A 54 13.35 -5.11 10.59
C ASN A 54 11.84 -5.17 10.79
N LYS A 55 11.32 -4.14 11.46
CA LYS A 55 9.88 -3.95 11.65
C LYS A 55 9.29 -3.18 10.48
N ILE A 56 8.04 -3.51 10.13
CA ILE A 56 7.36 -3.01 8.94
C ILE A 56 6.36 -1.92 9.30
N ILE A 57 6.35 -0.83 8.54
CA ILE A 57 5.32 0.21 8.59
C ILE A 57 4.52 0.18 7.29
N ILE A 58 3.21 0.00 7.41
CA ILE A 58 2.28 -0.03 6.28
C ILE A 58 1.53 1.30 6.21
N THR A 59 1.61 1.99 5.08
CA THR A 59 0.91 3.26 4.85
C THR A 59 0.03 3.16 3.61
N GLY A 60 -1.28 3.36 3.79
CA GLY A 60 -2.24 3.41 2.70
C GLY A 60 -2.43 4.84 2.19
N HIS A 61 -2.47 5.00 0.87
CA HIS A 61 -2.83 6.24 0.20
C HIS A 61 -3.98 6.04 -0.79
N THR A 62 -4.91 6.98 -0.78
CA THR A 62 -5.97 7.09 -1.81
C THR A 62 -5.65 8.21 -2.79
N ASP A 63 -6.30 8.17 -3.95
CA ASP A 63 -6.31 9.27 -4.90
C ASP A 63 -7.24 10.40 -4.43
N ALA A 64 -6.98 11.60 -4.94
CA ALA A 64 -7.63 12.84 -4.49
C ALA A 64 -9.09 13.00 -4.95
N MET A 65 -9.66 12.01 -5.66
CA MET A 65 -11.08 12.06 -5.99
C MET A 65 -11.90 12.01 -4.71
N ALA A 66 -12.73 13.03 -4.49
CA ALA A 66 -13.51 13.14 -3.27
C ALA A 66 -14.50 11.97 -3.20
N TYR A 67 -14.36 11.14 -2.17
CA TYR A 67 -15.45 10.29 -1.74
C TYR A 67 -16.63 11.20 -1.35
N LYS A 68 -17.80 10.99 -1.96
CA LYS A 68 -18.96 11.89 -1.82
C LYS A 68 -19.69 11.75 -0.47
N ASN A 69 -19.24 10.87 0.42
CA ASN A 69 -19.88 10.61 1.70
C ASN A 69 -19.13 11.36 2.83
N ASN A 70 -19.88 12.05 3.69
CA ASN A 70 -19.33 12.80 4.82
C ASN A 70 -18.89 11.88 5.99
N ILE A 71 -19.46 10.66 6.06
CA ILE A 71 -19.20 9.69 7.13
C ILE A 71 -18.00 8.79 6.82
N TYR A 72 -17.85 8.40 5.54
CA TYR A 72 -16.73 7.56 5.08
C TYR A 72 -15.97 8.31 4.00
N ASN A 73 -14.72 8.65 4.29
CA ASN A 73 -13.91 9.48 3.42
C ASN A 73 -12.57 8.81 3.09
N ASN A 74 -11.74 9.51 2.33
CA ASN A 74 -10.45 9.02 1.86
C ASN A 74 -9.47 8.66 3.00
N TRP A 75 -9.61 9.24 4.20
CA TRP A 75 -8.84 8.77 5.36
C TRP A 75 -9.25 7.36 5.75
N ASN A 76 -10.54 7.10 5.92
CA ASN A 76 -11.05 5.76 6.26
C ASN A 76 -10.64 4.75 5.20
N LEU A 77 -10.87 5.06 3.92
CA LEU A 77 -10.53 4.17 2.81
C LEU A 77 -9.03 3.86 2.76
N SER A 78 -8.17 4.85 3.00
CA SER A 78 -6.72 4.63 3.00
C SER A 78 -6.27 3.74 4.16
N GLY A 79 -6.87 3.90 5.35
CA GLY A 79 -6.58 3.06 6.51
C GLY A 79 -7.06 1.63 6.31
N ASP A 80 -8.29 1.46 5.81
CA ASP A 80 -8.87 0.13 5.55
C ASP A 80 -8.05 -0.63 4.51
N ARG A 81 -7.56 0.04 3.45
CA ARG A 81 -6.67 -0.57 2.46
C ARG A 81 -5.34 -1.03 3.06
N ALA A 82 -4.75 -0.22 3.94
CA ALA A 82 -3.52 -0.59 4.63
C ALA A 82 -3.73 -1.79 5.57
N LEU A 83 -4.86 -1.83 6.29
CA LEU A 83 -5.24 -2.95 7.14
C LEU A 83 -5.55 -4.23 6.34
N SER A 84 -6.24 -4.12 5.20
CA SER A 84 -6.48 -5.25 4.30
C SER A 84 -5.17 -5.84 3.81
N ALA A 85 -4.19 -5.00 3.45
CA ALA A 85 -2.87 -5.47 3.03
C ALA A 85 -2.12 -6.17 4.18
N ARG A 86 -2.19 -5.61 5.40
CA ARG A 86 -1.66 -6.24 6.62
C ARG A 86 -2.19 -7.66 6.79
N ARG A 87 -3.51 -7.82 6.74
CA ARG A 87 -4.18 -9.11 6.91
C ARG A 87 -3.75 -10.14 5.87
N VAL A 88 -3.58 -9.72 4.61
CA VAL A 88 -3.10 -10.63 3.56
C VAL A 88 -1.68 -11.11 3.84
N LEU A 89 -0.79 -10.23 4.32
CA LEU A 89 0.57 -10.62 4.67
C LEU A 89 0.57 -11.58 5.88
N GLU A 90 -0.28 -11.34 6.87
CA GLU A 90 -0.46 -12.23 8.03
C GLU A 90 -1.03 -13.60 7.60
N GLU A 91 -2.05 -13.62 6.75
CA GLU A 91 -2.62 -14.85 6.15
C GLU A 91 -1.59 -15.63 5.34
N ALA A 92 -0.59 -14.94 4.76
CA ALA A 92 0.50 -15.54 4.01
C ALA A 92 1.64 -16.09 4.90
N GLY A 93 1.51 -15.98 6.22
CA GLY A 93 2.46 -16.52 7.20
C GLY A 93 3.44 -15.50 7.79
N MET A 94 3.31 -14.21 7.47
CA MET A 94 4.12 -13.17 8.12
C MET A 94 3.66 -13.00 9.58
N PRO A 95 4.58 -13.04 10.58
CA PRO A 95 4.22 -12.83 11.98
C PRO A 95 3.55 -11.46 12.22
N GLU A 96 2.50 -11.42 13.04
CA GLU A 96 1.77 -10.16 13.33
C GLU A 96 2.69 -9.10 13.97
N ASP A 97 3.68 -9.52 14.77
CA ASP A 97 4.60 -8.62 15.45
C ASP A 97 5.62 -7.97 14.49
N LYS A 98 5.73 -8.43 13.23
CA LYS A 98 6.55 -7.76 12.20
C LYS A 98 5.97 -6.39 11.86
N VAL A 99 4.66 -6.19 11.93
CA VAL A 99 4.04 -4.90 11.59
C VAL A 99 4.00 -4.00 12.82
N MET A 100 4.89 -3.01 12.85
CA MET A 100 4.97 -2.04 13.94
C MET A 100 3.84 -1.00 13.86
N GLN A 101 3.46 -0.57 12.65
CA GLN A 101 2.52 0.52 12.48
C GLN A 101 1.73 0.42 11.18
N VAL A 102 0.44 0.76 11.25
CA VAL A 102 -0.42 0.96 10.08
C VAL A 102 -0.92 2.40 10.08
N SER A 103 -0.75 3.11 8.96
CA SER A 103 -1.08 4.53 8.83
C SER A 103 -2.01 4.80 7.64
N ALA A 104 -2.96 5.72 7.85
CA ALA A 104 -3.88 6.20 6.84
C ALA A 104 -3.43 7.57 6.32
N MET A 105 -3.42 7.79 5.00
CA MET A 105 -3.11 9.08 4.39
C MET A 105 -4.07 9.41 3.24
N ARG A 106 -4.76 10.56 3.36
CA ARG A 106 -5.76 11.03 2.37
C ARG A 106 -5.17 11.35 1.00
N THR A 107 -3.91 11.73 0.93
CA THR A 107 -3.21 12.05 -0.32
C THR A 107 -1.85 11.40 -0.29
N ARG A 108 -1.28 11.11 -1.47
CA ARG A 108 0.18 10.87 -1.55
C ARG A 108 0.83 12.10 -0.95
N CYS A 109 1.38 11.99 0.26
CA CYS A 109 2.28 13.02 0.74
C CYS A 109 3.34 13.16 -0.34
N CYS A 110 3.42 14.35 -0.94
CA CYS A 110 4.31 14.63 -2.06
C CYS A 110 5.73 14.44 -1.57
N TRP A 111 6.31 13.29 -1.87
CA TRP A 111 7.72 13.01 -1.66
C TRP A 111 8.29 12.28 -2.89
N ILE A 112 8.05 12.90 -4.05
CA ILE A 112 8.80 12.64 -5.28
C ILE A 112 9.11 14.02 -5.87
N PRO A 113 10.27 14.63 -5.60
CA PRO A 113 10.69 15.80 -6.33
C PRO A 113 11.21 15.32 -7.69
N LYS A 114 10.29 15.00 -8.61
CA LYS A 114 10.42 15.13 -10.07
C LYS A 114 9.30 14.37 -10.81
N ILE A 115 8.66 15.12 -11.71
CA ILE A 115 7.97 14.71 -12.95
C ILE A 115 6.44 14.53 -12.88
N ARG A 116 5.79 15.47 -13.61
CA ARG A 116 4.46 15.59 -14.22
C ARG A 116 3.29 14.75 -13.69
N LYS A 117 2.20 15.51 -13.43
CA LYS A 117 0.80 15.08 -13.26
C LYS A 117 0.43 13.93 -14.21
N ALA A 118 0.34 12.72 -13.68
CA ALA A 118 -0.48 11.65 -14.24
C ALA A 118 -1.57 11.30 -13.20
N ARG A 119 -2.80 11.10 -13.67
CA ARG A 119 -3.88 10.54 -12.83
C ARG A 119 -3.40 9.19 -12.32
N ALA A 120 -3.20 9.08 -11.03
CA ALA A 120 -2.68 7.88 -10.42
C ALA A 120 -3.62 7.47 -9.28
N THR A 121 -4.34 6.38 -9.53
CA THR A 121 -5.11 5.57 -8.58
C THR A 121 -4.19 5.00 -7.50
N GLY A 122 -4.77 4.66 -6.34
CA GLY A 122 -4.17 4.23 -5.05
C GLY A 122 -2.70 3.78 -4.97
N ALA A 123 -2.06 4.06 -3.83
CA ALA A 123 -0.70 3.61 -3.56
C ALA A 123 -0.59 3.03 -2.15
N LEU A 124 0.08 1.89 -2.01
CA LEU A 124 0.49 1.32 -0.72
C LEU A 124 1.99 1.49 -0.56
N ARG A 125 2.43 2.00 0.59
CA ARG A 125 3.86 2.10 0.95
C ARG A 125 4.14 1.18 2.12
N LEU A 126 5.15 0.33 1.98
CA LEU A 126 5.71 -0.47 3.04
C LEU A 126 7.11 0.06 3.33
N TRP A 127 7.41 0.31 4.59
CA TRP A 127 8.77 0.62 5.05
C TRP A 127 9.25 -0.60 5.84
N CYS A 128 10.39 -1.14 5.47
CA CYS A 128 11.08 -2.20 6.17
C CYS A 128 12.40 -1.62 6.71
#